data_AF-A0A3P6SVG5-F1
#
_entry.id   AF-A0A3P6SVG5-F1
#
_cell.length_a   1.000
_cell.length_b   1.000
_cell.length_c   1.000
_cell.angle_alpha   90.00
_cell.angle_beta   90.00
_cell.angle_gamma   90.00
#
_symmetry.space_group_name_H-M   'P 1'
#
loop_
_entity.id
_entity.type
_entity.pdbx_description
1 polymer ?
#
loop_
_entity_poly.entity_id
_entity_poly.type
_entity_poly.pdbx_seq_one_letter_code
_entity_poly.pdbx_strand_id
1 'polypeptide(L)'
;MDVDYESQVDEAIPKANAIAAKGDVAGALDSLANLEKLSRLGSDMKSNTRIVQHMVKLCFEGKKWDLLNDTILTLSKKRLIIKMAIAKMVRDACEMVEKMPNEELKMKLVDTLRTVTAGKVSAVARFFFLLYT
;
A
#
# COMPACT_ATOMS: atom_id res chain seq x y z
N MET A 1 4.75 -8.64 -25.32
CA MET A 1 5.47 -7.36 -25.17
C MET A 1 5.32 -6.99 -23.72
N ASP A 2 6.38 -7.10 -22.92
CA ASP A 2 6.36 -6.71 -21.51
C ASP A 2 6.12 -5.21 -21.45
N VAL A 3 4.96 -4.81 -20.93
CA VAL A 3 4.60 -3.39 -20.86
C VAL A 3 5.24 -2.82 -19.60
N ASP A 4 6.30 -2.06 -19.81
CA ASP A 4 6.98 -1.32 -18.76
C ASP A 4 6.23 -0.01 -18.48
N TYR A 5 5.79 0.17 -17.24
CA TYR A 5 5.10 1.37 -16.79
C TYR A 5 6.01 2.31 -15.99
N GLU A 6 7.32 2.03 -15.90
CA GLU A 6 8.26 2.77 -15.04
C GLU A 6 8.28 4.27 -15.33
N SER A 7 8.31 4.67 -16.60
CA SER A 7 8.26 6.08 -17.01
C SER A 7 6.98 6.79 -16.57
N GLN A 8 5.83 6.10 -16.67
CA GLN A 8 4.54 6.66 -16.25
C GLN A 8 4.46 6.78 -14.72
N VAL A 9 5.05 5.82 -14.00
CA VAL A 9 5.12 5.85 -12.54
C VAL A 9 6.01 7.00 -12.05
N ASP A 10 7.17 7.19 -12.69
CA ASP A 10 8.09 8.28 -12.36
C ASP A 10 7.46 9.67 -12.57
N GLU A 11 6.56 9.81 -13.54
CA GLU A 11 5.78 11.04 -13.72
C GLU A 11 4.56 11.15 -12.79
N ALA A 12 3.91 10.03 -12.48
CA ALA A 12 2.67 10.04 -11.70
C ALA A 12 2.90 10.22 -10.20
N ILE A 13 4.00 9.66 -9.66
CA ILE A 13 4.40 9.82 -8.26
C ILE A 13 4.49 11.29 -7.84
N PRO A 14 5.24 12.18 -8.53
CA PRO A 14 5.33 13.59 -8.15
C PRO A 14 4.00 14.33 -8.34
N LYS A 15 3.20 13.98 -9.35
CA LYS A 15 1.84 14.53 -9.54
C LYS A 15 0.94 14.18 -8.35
N ALA A 16 0.95 12.92 -7.91
CA ALA A 16 0.21 12.47 -6.74
C ALA A 16 0.68 13.16 -5.45
N ASN A 17 2.00 13.34 -5.28
CA ASN A 17 2.56 14.09 -4.15
C ASN A 17 2.07 15.55 -4.14
N ALA A 18 2.03 16.20 -5.31
CA ALA A 18 1.55 17.57 -5.42
C ALA A 18 0.05 17.70 -5.08
N ILE A 19 -0.76 16.69 -5.39
CA ILE A 19 -2.19 16.67 -5.03
C ILE A 19 -2.34 16.41 -3.52
N ALA A 20 -1.59 15.47 -2.97
CA ALA A 20 -1.59 15.18 -1.54
C ALA A 20 -1.11 16.37 -0.70
N ALA A 21 -0.12 17.13 -1.19
CA ALA A 21 0.35 18.36 -0.56
C ALA A 21 -0.72 19.46 -0.48
N LYS A 22 -1.73 19.42 -1.36
CA LYS A 22 -2.90 20.32 -1.30
C LYS A 22 -3.96 19.85 -0.28
N GLY A 23 -3.73 18.74 0.41
CA GLY A 23 -4.64 18.13 1.39
C GLY A 23 -5.56 17.04 0.81
N ASP A 24 -5.52 16.84 -0.51
CA ASP A 24 -6.37 15.85 -1.20
C ASP A 24 -5.63 14.53 -1.42
N VAL A 25 -5.49 13.76 -0.33
CA VAL A 25 -4.93 12.40 -0.41
C VAL A 25 -5.81 11.45 -1.24
N ALA A 26 -7.14 11.63 -1.23
CA ALA A 26 -8.04 10.72 -1.95
C ALA A 26 -7.88 10.90 -3.46
N GLY A 27 -7.83 12.14 -3.96
CA GLY A 27 -7.55 12.42 -5.36
C GLY A 27 -6.16 11.95 -5.80
N ALA A 28 -5.16 12.00 -4.91
CA ALA A 28 -3.83 11.45 -5.18
C ALA A 28 -3.87 9.92 -5.36
N LEU A 29 -4.65 9.20 -4.55
CA LEU A 29 -4.85 7.76 -4.70
C LEU A 29 -5.58 7.41 -5.99
N ASP A 30 -6.63 8.15 -6.33
CA ASP A 30 -7.40 7.92 -7.56
C ASP A 30 -6.54 8.14 -8.82
N SER A 31 -5.66 9.14 -8.80
CA SER A 31 -4.68 9.36 -9.86
C SER A 31 -3.73 8.16 -10.04
N LEU A 32 -3.37 7.46 -8.96
CA LEU A 32 -2.48 6.30 -8.99
C LEU A 32 -3.24 4.98 -9.23
N ALA A 33 -4.53 4.92 -8.92
CA ALA A 33 -5.34 3.71 -8.99
C ALA A 33 -5.46 3.15 -10.41
N ASN A 34 -5.49 4.01 -11.44
CA ASN A 34 -5.52 3.56 -12.82
C ASN A 34 -4.18 2.89 -13.23
N LEU A 35 -3.05 3.47 -12.84
CA LEU A 35 -1.72 2.90 -13.11
C LEU A 35 -1.48 1.60 -12.32
N GLU A 36 -1.96 1.52 -11.08
CA GLU A 36 -1.96 0.28 -10.30
C GLU A 36 -2.75 -0.82 -11.02
N LYS A 37 -3.93 -0.50 -11.57
CA LYS A 37 -4.72 -1.45 -12.34
C LYS A 37 -3.99 -1.91 -13.61
N LEU A 38 -3.39 -0.99 -14.37
CA LEU A 38 -2.67 -1.31 -15.60
C LEU A 38 -1.43 -2.15 -15.34
N SER A 39 -0.58 -1.75 -14.39
CA SER A 39 0.64 -2.48 -14.02
C SER A 39 0.33 -3.87 -13.44
N ARG A 40 -0.77 -4.03 -12.69
CA ARG A 40 -1.25 -5.35 -12.23
C ARG A 40 -1.68 -6.25 -13.39
N LEU A 41 -2.41 -5.72 -14.38
CA LEU A 41 -2.84 -6.49 -15.55
C LEU A 41 -1.67 -6.80 -16.49
N GLY A 42 -0.71 -5.88 -16.60
CA GLY A 42 0.54 -6.07 -17.35
C GLY A 42 1.57 -6.95 -16.65
N SER A 43 1.30 -7.45 -15.44
CA SER A 43 2.23 -8.23 -14.62
C SER A 43 3.57 -7.54 -14.34
N ASP A 44 3.61 -6.20 -14.41
CA ASP A 44 4.80 -5.40 -14.11
C ASP A 44 4.97 -5.28 -12.60
N MET A 45 5.76 -6.18 -12.05
CA MET A 45 6.03 -6.27 -10.62
C MET A 45 6.75 -5.04 -10.07
N LYS A 46 7.67 -4.42 -10.84
CA LYS A 46 8.50 -3.33 -10.33
C LYS A 46 7.64 -2.08 -10.14
N SER A 47 6.94 -1.66 -11.19
CA SER A 47 6.08 -0.48 -11.17
C SER A 47 4.93 -0.65 -10.18
N ASN A 48 4.25 -1.80 -10.19
CA ASN A 48 3.14 -2.05 -9.27
C ASN A 48 3.58 -2.00 -7.80
N THR A 49 4.76 -2.56 -7.48
CA THR A 49 5.31 -2.49 -6.12
C THR A 49 5.53 -1.05 -5.70
N ARG A 50 6.17 -0.24 -6.55
CA ARG A 50 6.44 1.18 -6.26
C ARG A 50 5.13 1.96 -6.04
N ILE A 51 4.14 1.77 -6.91
CA ILE A 51 2.84 2.45 -6.79
C ILE A 51 2.16 2.09 -5.47
N VAL A 52 2.07 0.79 -5.15
CA VAL A 52 1.39 0.31 -3.94
C VAL A 52 2.06 0.83 -2.66
N GLN A 53 3.39 0.77 -2.58
CA GLN A 53 4.13 1.33 -1.43
C GLN A 53 3.88 2.83 -1.31
N HIS A 54 3.86 3.55 -2.44
CA HIS A 54 3.68 5.00 -2.45
C HIS A 54 2.26 5.42 -2.05
N MET A 55 1.23 4.68 -2.48
CA MET A 55 -0.17 4.92 -2.06
C MET A 55 -0.34 4.83 -0.53
N VAL A 56 0.28 3.83 0.10
CA VAL A 56 0.25 3.65 1.57
C VAL A 56 1.00 4.78 2.26
N LYS A 57 2.18 5.15 1.74
CA LYS A 57 2.98 6.27 2.27
C LYS A 57 2.25 7.61 2.22
N LEU A 58 1.53 7.90 1.13
CA LEU A 58 0.72 9.12 1.00
C LEU A 58 -0.38 9.20 2.08
N CYS A 59 -1.04 8.08 2.39
CA CYS A 59 -2.05 8.04 3.45
C CYS A 59 -1.45 8.30 4.83
N PHE A 60 -0.25 7.74 5.08
CA PHE A 60 0.48 7.93 6.33
C PHE A 60 0.94 9.39 6.50
N GLU A 61 1.55 9.98 5.46
CA GLU A 61 2.01 11.39 5.48
C GLU A 61 0.84 12.37 5.62
N GLY A 62 -0.29 12.09 4.96
CA GLY A 62 -1.52 12.86 5.10
C GLY A 62 -2.26 12.66 6.43
N LYS A 63 -1.75 11.80 7.33
CA LYS A 63 -2.38 11.44 8.62
C LYS A 63 -3.83 10.95 8.48
N LYS A 64 -4.19 10.38 7.31
CA LYS A 64 -5.53 9.84 7.05
C LYS A 64 -5.55 8.35 7.36
N TRP A 65 -5.68 8.01 8.64
CA TRP A 65 -5.56 6.64 9.15
C TRP A 65 -6.68 5.71 8.69
N ASP A 66 -7.92 6.19 8.62
CA ASP A 66 -9.04 5.38 8.13
C ASP A 66 -8.85 5.06 6.65
N LEU A 67 -8.45 6.05 5.84
CA LEU A 67 -8.14 5.87 4.42
C LEU A 67 -6.96 4.92 4.19
N LEU A 68 -5.95 4.95 5.06
CA LEU A 68 -4.82 4.02 5.05
C LEU A 68 -5.31 2.57 5.18
N ASN A 69 -6.12 2.30 6.20
CA ASN A 69 -6.65 0.95 6.47
C ASN A 69 -7.53 0.45 5.32
N ASP A 70 -8.43 1.30 4.81
CA ASP A 70 -9.29 0.98 3.68
C ASP A 70 -8.51 0.69 2.40
N THR A 71 -7.45 1.47 2.14
CA THR A 71 -6.56 1.28 0.99
C THR A 71 -5.84 -0.08 1.07
N ILE A 72 -5.28 -0.42 2.24
CA ILE A 72 -4.60 -1.69 2.48
C ILE A 72 -5.57 -2.89 2.30
N LEU A 73 -6.77 -2.80 2.87
CA LEU A 73 -7.80 -3.83 2.72
C LEU A 73 -8.25 -3.97 1.25
N THR A 74 -8.43 -2.86 0.55
CA THR A 74 -8.86 -2.87 -0.84
C THR A 74 -7.80 -3.51 -1.74
N LEU A 75 -6.54 -3.07 -1.64
CA LEU A 75 -5.44 -3.58 -2.45
C LEU A 75 -5.19 -5.08 -2.20
N SER A 76 -5.29 -5.54 -0.95
CA SER A 76 -5.12 -6.94 -0.60
C SER A 76 -6.26 -7.86 -1.09
N LYS A 77 -7.48 -7.34 -1.26
CA LYS A 77 -8.65 -8.10 -1.71
C LYS A 77 -8.79 -8.19 -3.24
N LYS A 78 -8.06 -7.40 -4.02
CA LYS A 78 -8.16 -7.42 -5.50
C LYS A 78 -7.84 -8.81 -6.09
N ARG A 79 -8.39 -9.08 -7.27
CA ARG A 79 -8.05 -10.25 -8.10
C ARG A 79 -6.74 -9.97 -8.85
N LEU A 80 -5.93 -11.02 -9.08
CA LEU A 80 -4.63 -10.95 -9.77
C LEU A 80 -3.57 -10.09 -9.05
N ILE A 81 -3.59 -10.07 -7.71
CA ILE A 81 -2.58 -9.34 -6.94
C ILE A 81 -1.17 -9.91 -7.16
N ILE A 82 -0.20 -9.01 -7.24
CA ILE A 82 1.21 -9.36 -7.25
C ILE A 82 1.65 -9.59 -5.81
N LYS A 83 1.89 -10.86 -5.44
CA LYS A 83 2.21 -11.27 -4.06
C LYS A 83 3.41 -10.52 -3.47
N MET A 84 4.44 -10.25 -4.29
CA MET A 84 5.63 -9.53 -3.85
C MET A 84 5.34 -8.06 -3.49
N ALA A 85 4.45 -7.40 -4.24
CA ALA A 85 4.05 -6.02 -3.97
C ALA A 85 3.30 -5.92 -2.63
N ILE A 86 2.35 -6.83 -2.38
CA ILE A 86 1.63 -6.90 -1.09
C ILE A 86 2.58 -7.23 0.06
N ALA A 87 3.53 -8.16 -0.13
CA ALA A 87 4.49 -8.51 0.91
C ALA A 87 5.41 -7.33 1.30
N LYS A 88 5.80 -6.48 0.35
CA LYS A 88 6.57 -5.25 0.61
C LYS A 88 5.71 -4.18 1.27
N MET A 89 4.49 -3.98 0.77
CA MET A 89 3.50 -3.07 1.38
C MET A 89 3.25 -3.40 2.86
N VAL A 90 3.08 -4.67 3.21
CA VAL A 90 2.86 -5.10 4.60
C VAL A 90 4.09 -4.85 5.48
N ARG A 91 5.31 -5.03 4.95
CA ARG A 91 6.54 -4.70 5.68
C ARG A 91 6.62 -3.22 6.00
N ASP A 92 6.43 -2.37 5.00
CA ASP A 92 6.46 -0.92 5.19
C ASP A 92 5.36 -0.48 6.17
N ALA A 93 4.16 -1.05 6.07
CA ALA A 93 3.07 -0.76 7.00
C ALA A 93 3.40 -1.20 8.43
N CYS A 94 4.12 -2.31 8.62
CA CYS A 94 4.59 -2.74 9.95
C CYS A 94 5.58 -1.74 10.55
N GLU A 95 6.51 -1.19 9.75
CA GLU A 95 7.42 -0.12 10.21
C GLU A 95 6.67 1.18 10.51
N MET A 96 5.56 1.45 9.82
CA MET A 96 4.69 2.61 10.08
C MET A 96 3.90 2.46 11.39
N VAL A 97 3.51 1.24 11.79
CA VAL A 97 2.83 0.96 13.07
C VAL A 97 3.65 1.45 14.25
N GLU A 98 4.98 1.30 14.22
CA GLU A 98 5.86 1.77 15.31
C GLU A 98 5.97 3.29 15.39
N LYS A 99 5.70 3.99 14.28
CA LYS A 99 5.76 5.46 14.18
C LYS A 99 4.41 6.13 14.46
N MET A 100 3.38 5.35 14.80
CA MET A 100 2.05 5.88 15.13
C MET A 100 2.07 6.61 16.48
N PRO A 101 1.47 7.81 16.57
CA PRO A 101 1.45 8.57 17.82
C PRO A 101 0.37 8.09 18.82
N ASN A 102 -0.65 7.36 18.37
CA ASN A 102 -1.77 6.92 19.20
C ASN A 102 -1.87 5.38 19.22
N GLU A 103 -2.09 4.82 20.41
CA GLU A 103 -2.21 3.38 20.62
C GLU A 103 -3.47 2.80 19.96
N GLU A 104 -4.60 3.51 19.99
CA GLU A 104 -5.83 3.03 19.32
C GLU A 104 -5.64 2.90 17.80
N LEU A 105 -4.95 3.87 17.17
CA LEU A 105 -4.65 3.84 15.74
C LEU A 105 -3.67 2.73 15.40
N LYS A 106 -2.69 2.51 16.28
CA LYS A 106 -1.73 1.40 16.19
C LYS A 106 -2.48 0.07 16.17
N MET A 107 -3.39 -0.15 17.12
CA MET A 107 -4.18 -1.38 17.22
C MET A 107 -5.07 -1.59 15.98
N LYS A 108 -5.73 -0.53 15.48
CA LYS A 108 -6.53 -0.61 14.22
C LYS A 108 -5.70 -1.04 13.01
N LEU A 109 -4.50 -0.49 12.85
CA LEU A 109 -3.62 -0.87 11.73
C LEU A 109 -3.11 -2.31 11.91
N VAL A 110 -2.78 -2.72 13.13
CA VAL A 110 -2.39 -4.10 13.45
C VAL A 110 -3.50 -5.10 13.10
N ASP A 111 -4.75 -4.83 13.47
CA ASP A 111 -5.90 -5.69 13.14
C ASP A 111 -6.13 -5.77 11.62
N THR A 112 -5.94 -4.66 10.92
CA THR A 112 -5.99 -4.61 9.46
C THR A 112 -4.91 -5.49 8.85
N LEU A 113 -3.66 -5.37 9.31
CA LEU A 113 -2.54 -6.19 8.84
C LEU A 113 -2.73 -7.67 9.17
N ARG A 114 -3.28 -8.01 10.32
CA ARG A 114 -3.65 -9.38 10.70
C ARG A 114 -4.67 -9.97 9.73
N THR A 115 -5.67 -9.19 9.34
CA THR A 115 -6.69 -9.62 8.36
C THR A 115 -6.07 -9.87 6.98
N VAL A 116 -5.16 -9.00 6.53
CA VAL A 116 -4.48 -9.14 5.23
C VAL A 116 -3.53 -10.33 5.21
N THR A 117 -2.81 -10.57 6.30
CA THR A 117 -1.83 -11.66 6.40
C THR A 117 -2.47 -13.03 6.59
N ALA A 118 -3.59 -13.11 7.34
CA ALA A 118 -4.32 -14.35 7.58
C ALA A 118 -4.84 -15.02 6.31
N GLY A 119 -5.20 -14.23 5.28
CA GLY A 119 -5.82 -14.75 4.07
C GLY A 119 -4.87 -15.17 2.94
N LYS A 120 -3.63 -14.63 2.86
CA LYS A 120 -2.88 -14.67 1.58
C LYS A 120 -1.35 -14.75 1.63
N VAL A 121 -0.67 -14.46 2.75
CA VAL A 121 0.79 -14.26 2.74
C VAL A 121 1.49 -15.22 3.72
N SER A 122 1.71 -16.46 3.30
CA SER A 122 2.27 -17.55 4.11
C SER A 122 3.68 -17.27 4.68
N ALA A 123 4.47 -16.38 4.05
CA ALA A 123 5.84 -16.09 4.49
C ALA A 123 5.96 -14.88 5.43
N VAL A 124 5.16 -13.81 5.21
CA VAL A 124 5.22 -12.58 6.04
C VAL A 124 4.35 -12.70 7.29
N ALA A 125 3.24 -13.44 7.23
CA ALA A 125 2.42 -13.75 8.39
C ALA A 125 3.22 -14.41 9.52
N ARG A 126 4.22 -15.24 9.15
CA ARG A 126 5.10 -15.92 10.11
C ARG A 126 6.02 -14.95 10.85
N PHE A 127 6.47 -13.89 10.19
CA PHE A 127 7.34 -12.88 10.79
C PHE A 127 6.57 -11.97 11.76
N PHE A 128 5.33 -11.61 11.41
CA PHE A 128 4.47 -10.81 12.28
C PHE A 128 3.98 -11.59 13.51
N PHE A 129 3.63 -12.88 13.33
CA PHE A 129 3.20 -13.74 14.43
C PHE A 129 4.31 -14.00 15.46
N LEU A 130 5.58 -14.06 15.04
CA LEU A 130 6.74 -14.30 15.93
C LEU A 130 7.18 -13.09 16.76
N LEU A 131 6.85 -11.86 16.35
CA LEU A 131 7.29 -10.64 17.02
C LEU A 131 6.25 -10.05 18.00
N TYR A 132 4.99 -10.51 17.93
CA TYR A 132 3.87 -9.95 18.69
C TYR A 132 3.03 -11.01 19.44
N THR A 133 3.59 -12.19 19.70
CA THR A 133 3.10 -13.18 20.69
C THR A 133 4.14 -13.39 21.77
#